data_AF-A0A8J3CUD5-F1
#
_entry.id   AF-A0A8J3CUD5-F1
#
_cell.length_a   1.000
_cell.length_b   1.000
_cell.length_c   1.000
_cell.angle_alpha   90.00
_cell.angle_beta   90.00
_cell.angle_gamma   90.00
#
_symmetry.space_group_name_H-M   'P 1'
#
loop_
_entity.id
_entity.type
_entity.pdbx_description
1 polymer ?
#
loop_
_entity_poly.entity_id
_entity_poly.type
_entity_poly.pdbx_seq_one_letter_code
_entity_poly.pdbx_strand_id
1 'polypeptide(L)'
;MPSRIKSIELEEDQKRMKKANPRPGNRLMDRPEYASKLTPLTFTESTTVLDAAAAMTKKNYGSVIVVDDDNRVIGVVTERDVMNKLVVSGLDAETTALSAIMTENPRTAKETDDLIDWLRIMSNERFRRLPVVDDQGRIKAVFTQGDFVSYTWPDLLYQMRSIATATITKNFGVFLIAGGIALYTVIVLLAVGFFT
;
A
#
# COMPACT_ATOMS: atom_id res chain seq x y z
N MET A 1 -6.82 2.66 -46.88
CA MET A 1 -5.88 3.57 -46.18
C MET A 1 -6.39 4.22 -44.86
N PRO A 2 -7.35 3.68 -44.06
CA PRO A 2 -7.70 4.28 -42.77
C PRO A 2 -7.05 3.63 -41.52
N SER A 3 -6.29 2.53 -41.67
CA SER A 3 -5.78 1.76 -40.51
C SER A 3 -4.58 2.39 -39.79
N ARG A 4 -3.78 3.20 -40.48
CA ARG A 4 -2.52 3.76 -39.97
C ARG A 4 -2.72 5.00 -39.10
N ILE A 5 -3.78 5.76 -39.33
CA ILE A 5 -4.12 6.97 -38.58
C ILE A 5 -4.64 6.58 -37.19
N LYS A 6 -5.50 5.55 -37.12
CA LYS A 6 -6.06 5.05 -35.86
C LYS A 6 -4.98 4.46 -34.93
N SER A 7 -3.94 3.83 -35.46
CA SER A 7 -2.80 3.33 -34.67
C SER A 7 -1.92 4.44 -34.10
N ILE A 8 -1.74 5.54 -34.83
CA ILE A 8 -0.94 6.69 -34.38
C ILE A 8 -1.69 7.45 -33.27
N GLU A 9 -3.00 7.61 -33.43
CA GLU A 9 -3.88 8.27 -32.45
C GLU A 9 -3.96 7.46 -31.13
N LEU A 10 -4.00 6.13 -31.22
CA LEU A 10 -3.94 5.23 -30.06
C LEU A 10 -2.57 5.25 -29.35
N GLU A 11 -1.46 5.35 -30.09
CA GLU A 11 -0.13 5.49 -29.49
C GLU A 11 0.05 6.85 -28.80
N GLU A 12 -0.45 7.93 -29.40
CA GLU A 12 -0.39 9.27 -28.80
C GLU A 12 -1.29 9.41 -27.57
N ASP A 13 -2.48 8.81 -27.57
CA ASP A 13 -3.35 8.75 -26.40
C ASP A 13 -2.75 7.88 -25.29
N GLN A 14 -2.10 6.75 -25.62
CA GLN A 14 -1.35 5.96 -24.62
C GLN A 14 -0.17 6.76 -24.05
N LYS A 15 0.50 7.57 -24.86
CA LYS A 15 1.61 8.44 -24.43
C LYS A 15 1.11 9.59 -23.56
N ARG A 16 -0.04 10.19 -23.88
CA ARG A 16 -0.72 11.22 -23.07
C ARG A 16 -1.24 10.65 -21.75
N MET A 17 -1.83 9.46 -21.76
CA MET A 17 -2.28 8.74 -20.56
C MET A 17 -1.11 8.37 -19.64
N LYS A 18 0.04 7.95 -20.19
CA LYS A 18 1.28 7.73 -19.41
C LYS A 18 1.88 9.01 -18.84
N LYS A 19 1.71 10.15 -19.51
CA LYS A 19 2.26 11.45 -19.11
C LYS A 19 1.37 12.20 -18.11
N ALA A 20 0.06 11.92 -18.09
CA ALA A 20 -0.92 12.58 -17.25
C ALA A 20 -0.98 12.04 -15.81
N ASN A 21 -0.45 10.85 -15.54
CA ASN A 21 -0.39 10.30 -14.18
C ASN A 21 0.82 9.35 -14.07
N PRO A 22 1.99 9.82 -13.60
CA PRO A 22 3.11 8.92 -13.36
C PRO A 22 2.66 7.95 -12.28
N ARG A 23 2.45 6.68 -12.65
CA ARG A 23 2.31 5.62 -11.64
C ARG A 23 3.55 5.77 -10.76
N PRO A 24 3.41 5.94 -9.43
CA PRO A 24 4.55 5.82 -8.55
C PRO A 24 5.25 4.53 -8.95
N GLY A 25 6.57 4.57 -9.15
CA GLY A 25 7.31 3.35 -9.42
C GLY A 25 6.95 2.30 -8.35
N ASN A 26 7.09 1.02 -8.68
CA ASN A 26 6.73 -0.01 -7.70
C ASN A 26 7.67 -0.01 -6.49
N ARG A 27 8.75 0.80 -6.49
CA ARG A 27 9.72 0.85 -5.41
C ARG A 27 9.14 1.54 -4.18
N LEU A 28 9.66 1.18 -3.01
CA LEU A 28 9.28 1.81 -1.75
C LEU A 28 9.51 3.34 -1.77
N MET A 29 10.64 3.81 -2.29
CA MET A 29 10.98 5.25 -2.33
C MET A 29 10.14 6.08 -3.31
N ASP A 30 9.60 5.46 -4.36
CA ASP A 30 8.87 6.17 -5.40
C ASP A 30 7.45 6.54 -4.94
N ARG A 31 7.01 5.97 -3.81
CA ARG A 31 5.69 6.21 -3.22
C ARG A 31 5.69 7.57 -2.52
N PRO A 32 4.73 8.46 -2.81
CA PRO A 32 4.65 9.79 -2.19
C PRO A 32 4.57 9.70 -0.66
N GLU A 33 4.07 8.59 -0.14
CA GLU A 33 3.91 8.36 1.28
C GLU A 33 5.23 8.01 1.98
N TYR A 34 6.24 7.54 1.23
CA TYR A 34 7.60 7.35 1.73
C TYR A 34 8.17 8.65 2.32
N ALA A 35 8.00 9.77 1.61
CA ALA A 35 8.49 11.07 2.03
C ALA A 35 7.80 11.60 3.30
N SER A 36 6.58 11.15 3.57
CA SER A 36 5.78 11.57 4.73
C SER A 36 6.01 10.70 5.98
N LYS A 37 6.82 9.64 5.87
CA LYS A 37 7.05 8.72 6.97
C LYS A 37 7.82 9.38 8.10
N LEU A 38 7.30 9.21 9.31
CA LEU A 38 7.97 9.62 10.53
C LEU A 38 9.20 8.75 10.79
N THR A 39 10.18 9.34 11.46
CA THR A 39 11.36 8.62 11.96
C THR A 39 10.90 7.44 12.82
N PRO A 40 11.37 6.21 12.52
CA PRO A 40 11.05 5.04 13.31
C PRO A 40 11.41 5.23 14.79
N LEU A 41 10.60 4.65 15.68
CA LEU A 41 11.01 4.53 17.08
C LEU A 41 12.09 3.46 17.17
N THR A 42 13.27 3.88 17.61
CA THR A 42 14.45 3.04 17.74
C THR A 42 14.97 3.05 19.18
N PHE A 43 15.53 1.93 19.60
CA PHE A 43 16.26 1.79 20.87
C PHE A 43 17.45 0.84 20.69
N THR A 44 18.41 0.89 21.61
CA THR A 44 19.50 -0.08 21.68
C THR A 44 19.04 -1.37 22.33
N GLU A 45 19.78 -2.45 22.12
CA GLU A 45 19.46 -3.77 22.68
C GLU A 45 19.45 -3.81 24.22
N SER A 46 20.20 -2.91 24.86
CA SER A 46 20.32 -2.77 26.31
C SER A 46 19.19 -1.98 26.95
N THR A 47 18.33 -1.33 26.15
CA THR A 47 17.18 -0.57 26.67
C THR A 47 16.21 -1.51 27.37
N THR A 48 15.56 -1.07 28.45
CA THR A 48 14.60 -1.89 29.19
C THR A 48 13.31 -2.08 28.40
N VAL A 49 12.60 -3.18 28.65
CA VAL A 49 11.29 -3.42 28.06
C VAL A 49 10.28 -2.36 28.52
N LEU A 50 10.36 -1.89 29.76
CA LEU A 50 9.49 -0.84 30.28
C LEU A 50 9.67 0.48 29.51
N ASP A 51 10.90 0.95 29.33
CA ASP A 51 11.16 2.22 28.62
C ASP A 51 10.66 2.16 27.18
N ALA A 52 10.90 1.04 26.51
CA ALA A 52 10.43 0.81 25.16
C ALA A 52 8.89 0.78 25.08
N ALA A 53 8.23 0.08 25.99
CA ALA A 53 6.77 -0.02 26.05
C ALA A 53 6.11 1.33 26.38
N ALA A 54 6.72 2.12 27.26
CA ALA A 54 6.27 3.48 27.59
C ALA A 54 6.38 4.41 26.36
N ALA A 55 7.50 4.34 25.64
CA ALA A 55 7.70 5.12 24.42
C ALA A 55 6.75 4.70 23.28
N MET A 56 6.53 3.39 23.13
CA MET A 56 5.54 2.81 22.22
C MET A 56 4.14 3.38 22.50
N THR A 57 3.71 3.36 23.76
CA THR A 57 2.41 3.90 24.19
C THR A 57 2.30 5.40 23.92
N LYS A 58 3.33 6.18 24.31
CA LYS A 58 3.35 7.64 24.13
C LYS A 58 3.26 8.07 22.67
N LYS A 59 3.88 7.31 21.75
CA LYS A 59 3.90 7.60 20.31
C LYS A 59 2.84 6.83 19.53
N ASN A 60 2.00 6.04 20.20
CA ASN A 60 1.01 5.16 19.59
C ASN A 60 1.61 4.19 18.54
N TYR A 61 2.77 3.62 18.85
CA TYR A 61 3.48 2.66 18.01
C TYR A 61 3.41 1.26 18.63
N GLY A 62 3.04 0.25 17.85
CA GLY A 62 2.98 -1.13 18.34
C GLY A 62 4.28 -1.93 18.20
N SER A 63 5.40 -1.27 17.94
CA SER A 63 6.74 -1.88 17.90
C SER A 63 7.86 -0.86 18.03
N VAL A 64 9.05 -1.36 18.38
CA VAL A 64 10.33 -0.65 18.29
C VAL A 64 11.30 -1.45 17.42
N ILE A 65 12.11 -0.73 16.63
CA ILE A 65 13.27 -1.28 15.94
C ILE A 65 14.47 -1.22 16.89
N VAL A 66 15.14 -2.35 17.08
CA VAL A 66 16.36 -2.41 17.87
C VAL A 66 17.54 -2.18 16.93
N VAL A 67 18.41 -1.25 17.30
CA VAL A 67 19.57 -0.85 16.49
C VAL A 67 20.88 -0.95 17.27
N ASP A 68 21.98 -1.12 16.55
CA ASP A 68 23.34 -0.95 17.09
C ASP A 68 23.75 0.53 17.16
N ASP A 69 24.98 0.78 17.61
CA ASP A 69 25.56 2.12 17.73
C ASP A 69 25.69 2.85 16.37
N ASP A 70 25.74 2.11 15.27
CA ASP A 70 25.78 2.63 13.89
C ASP A 70 24.38 2.88 13.29
N ASN A 71 23.30 2.70 14.08
CA ASN A 71 21.89 2.69 13.65
C ASN A 71 21.51 1.53 12.70
N ARG A 72 22.29 0.46 12.64
CA ARG A 72 21.92 -0.74 11.86
C ARG A 72 20.85 -1.52 12.58
N VAL A 73 19.90 -2.05 11.82
CA VAL A 73 18.82 -2.87 12.35
C VAL A 73 19.37 -4.23 12.81
N ILE A 74 19.29 -4.50 14.11
CA ILE A 74 19.68 -5.78 14.70
C ILE A 74 18.49 -6.58 15.24
N GLY A 75 17.37 -5.91 15.51
CA GLY A 75 16.19 -6.57 16.06
C GLY A 75 14.89 -5.80 15.88
N VAL A 76 13.79 -6.46 16.23
CA VAL A 76 12.47 -5.84 16.36
C VAL A 76 11.77 -6.39 17.59
N VAL A 77 11.09 -5.51 18.33
CA VAL A 77 10.20 -5.89 19.43
C VAL A 77 8.81 -5.36 19.14
N THR A 78 7.81 -6.22 19.27
CA THR A 78 6.40 -5.88 19.10
C THR A 78 5.62 -6.08 20.39
N GLU A 79 4.41 -5.53 20.47
CA GLU A 79 3.48 -5.80 21.59
C GLU A 79 3.29 -7.30 21.86
N ARG A 80 3.30 -8.13 20.79
CA ARG A 80 3.18 -9.58 20.91
C ARG A 80 4.40 -10.21 21.58
N ASP A 81 5.59 -9.67 21.35
CA ASP A 81 6.81 -10.16 22.00
C ASP A 81 6.79 -9.84 23.49
N VAL A 82 6.31 -8.65 23.87
CA VAL A 82 6.09 -8.30 25.29
C VAL A 82 5.13 -9.29 25.94
N MET A 83 3.98 -9.56 25.31
CA MET A 83 3.03 -10.54 25.86
C MET A 83 3.61 -11.95 25.94
N ASN A 84 4.23 -12.45 24.86
CA ASN A 84 4.61 -13.86 24.75
C ASN A 84 5.95 -14.20 25.39
N LYS A 85 6.88 -13.25 25.48
CA LYS A 85 8.26 -13.50 25.93
C LYS A 85 8.59 -12.85 27.27
N LEU A 86 7.96 -11.73 27.62
CA LEU A 86 8.10 -11.10 28.94
C LEU A 86 7.03 -11.62 29.90
N VAL A 87 5.76 -11.38 29.60
CA VAL A 87 4.64 -11.64 30.54
C VAL A 87 4.47 -13.14 30.81
N VAL A 88 4.41 -13.97 29.76
CA VAL A 88 4.28 -15.44 29.90
C VAL A 88 5.47 -16.04 30.67
N SER A 89 6.67 -15.47 30.51
CA SER A 89 7.88 -15.92 31.18
C SER A 89 8.01 -15.39 32.61
N GLY A 90 7.09 -14.52 33.07
CA GLY A 90 7.15 -13.91 34.40
C GLY A 90 8.35 -12.99 34.61
N LEU A 91 8.88 -12.40 33.53
CA LEU A 91 10.01 -11.48 33.60
C LEU A 91 9.57 -10.07 34.01
N ASP A 92 10.48 -9.35 34.67
CA ASP A 92 10.25 -7.98 35.09
C ASP A 92 10.64 -6.99 33.97
N ALA A 93 9.71 -6.10 33.60
CA ALA A 93 9.88 -5.14 32.53
C ALA A 93 10.96 -4.08 32.83
N GLU A 94 11.20 -3.77 34.11
CA GLU A 94 12.17 -2.75 34.55
C GLU A 94 13.62 -3.23 34.40
N THR A 95 13.85 -4.53 34.53
CA THR A 95 15.20 -5.13 34.52
C THR A 95 15.50 -5.93 33.26
N THR A 96 14.48 -6.35 32.52
CA THR A 96 14.66 -7.10 31.27
C THR A 96 15.03 -6.15 30.13
N ALA A 97 16.13 -6.46 29.44
CA ALA A 97 16.58 -5.75 28.25
C ALA A 97 15.81 -6.19 26.99
N LEU A 98 15.74 -5.31 25.98
CA LEU A 98 15.11 -5.63 24.70
C LEU A 98 15.78 -6.82 24.00
N SER A 99 17.09 -7.00 24.14
CA SER A 99 17.82 -8.17 23.61
C SER A 99 17.23 -9.51 24.03
N ALA A 100 16.67 -9.60 25.25
CA ALA A 100 16.11 -10.84 25.77
C ALA A 100 14.78 -11.24 25.10
N ILE A 101 14.06 -10.29 24.50
CA ILE A 101 12.74 -10.54 23.91
C ILE A 101 12.65 -10.19 22.42
N MET A 102 13.68 -9.60 21.83
CA MET A 102 13.64 -9.21 20.44
C MET A 102 13.58 -10.40 19.50
N THR A 103 13.06 -10.16 18.30
CA THR A 103 13.33 -11.03 17.16
C THR A 103 14.59 -10.50 16.49
N GLU A 104 15.66 -11.27 16.57
CA GLU A 104 16.96 -10.93 15.99
C GLU A 104 16.91 -11.01 14.45
N ASN A 105 17.72 -10.18 13.80
CA ASN A 105 17.91 -10.19 12.35
C ASN A 105 16.58 -10.20 11.55
N PRO A 106 15.67 -9.24 11.80
CA PRO A 106 14.41 -9.19 11.07
C PRO A 106 14.65 -8.99 9.58
N ARG A 107 13.68 -9.42 8.76
CA ARG A 107 13.65 -9.06 7.34
C ARG A 107 13.69 -7.54 7.20
N THR A 108 14.58 -7.04 6.35
CA THR A 108 14.69 -5.62 6.01
C THR A 108 14.58 -5.44 4.50
N ALA A 109 14.00 -4.31 4.09
CA ALA A 109 13.91 -3.89 2.70
C ALA A 109 14.90 -2.77 2.40
N LYS A 110 15.34 -2.66 1.15
CA LYS A 110 15.97 -1.43 0.66
C LYS A 110 14.92 -0.45 0.14
N GLU A 111 15.23 0.84 0.15
CA GLU A 111 14.38 1.89 -0.44
C GLU A 111 14.04 1.63 -1.91
N THR A 112 14.92 0.91 -2.61
CA THR A 112 14.79 0.56 -4.04
C THR A 112 13.97 -0.70 -4.32
N ASP A 113 13.59 -1.46 -3.29
CA ASP A 113 12.90 -2.74 -3.46
C ASP A 113 11.43 -2.55 -3.88
N ASP A 114 10.89 -3.56 -4.58
CA ASP A 114 9.49 -3.58 -5.03
C ASP A 114 8.52 -3.78 -3.86
N LEU A 115 7.59 -2.83 -3.71
CA LEU A 115 6.54 -2.78 -2.70
C LEU A 115 5.61 -4.01 -2.76
N ILE A 116 5.26 -4.47 -3.96
CA ILE A 116 4.31 -5.57 -4.16
C ILE A 116 4.95 -6.91 -3.77
N ASP A 117 6.24 -7.08 -4.05
CA ASP A 117 6.97 -8.25 -3.60
C ASP A 117 7.07 -8.29 -2.07
N TRP A 118 7.38 -7.16 -1.44
CA TRP A 118 7.38 -7.07 0.02
C TRP A 118 6.00 -7.32 0.64
N LEU A 119 4.92 -6.85 0.02
CA LEU A 119 3.56 -7.19 0.43
C LEU A 119 3.29 -8.69 0.47
N ARG A 120 3.75 -9.41 -0.57
CA ARG A 120 3.62 -10.87 -0.66
C ARG A 120 4.44 -11.54 0.43
N ILE A 121 5.69 -11.11 0.63
CA ILE A 121 6.59 -11.65 1.66
C ILE A 121 5.98 -11.44 3.05
N MET A 122 5.54 -10.23 3.38
CA MET A 122 4.86 -9.90 4.65
C MET A 122 3.63 -10.80 4.89
N SER A 123 2.82 -11.03 3.85
CA SER A 123 1.65 -11.89 3.93
C SER A 123 2.01 -13.36 4.21
N ASN A 124 2.98 -13.89 3.46
CA ASN A 124 3.41 -15.29 3.55
C ASN A 124 4.13 -15.60 4.86
N GLU A 125 5.05 -14.72 5.26
CA GLU A 125 5.87 -14.86 6.47
C GLU A 125 5.18 -14.30 7.73
N ARG A 126 3.94 -13.82 7.61
CA ARG A 126 3.05 -13.40 8.71
C ARG A 126 3.62 -12.29 9.60
N PHE A 127 4.45 -11.42 9.06
CA PHE A 127 4.90 -10.20 9.75
C PHE A 127 4.24 -8.96 9.18
N ARG A 128 4.06 -7.95 10.04
CA ARG A 128 3.25 -6.75 9.73
C ARG A 128 4.04 -5.47 9.70
N ARG A 129 5.35 -5.53 9.94
CA ARG A 129 6.24 -4.38 10.03
C ARG A 129 7.53 -4.70 9.30
N LEU A 130 7.92 -3.82 8.40
CA LEU A 130 9.03 -3.94 7.49
C LEU A 130 9.96 -2.75 7.70
N PRO A 131 11.09 -2.95 8.41
CA PRO A 131 12.16 -1.96 8.46
C PRO A 131 12.74 -1.76 7.06
N VAL A 132 12.87 -0.52 6.64
CA VAL A 132 13.53 -0.11 5.40
C VAL A 132 14.87 0.50 5.74
N VAL A 133 15.93 0.02 5.12
CA VAL A 133 17.32 0.36 5.43
C VAL A 133 18.06 0.93 4.22
N ASP A 134 19.14 1.65 4.49
CA ASP A 134 20.12 2.05 3.47
C ASP A 134 21.07 0.90 3.10
N ASP A 135 21.99 1.14 2.17
CA ASP A 135 22.98 0.15 1.75
C ASP A 135 23.95 -0.31 2.85
N GLN A 136 24.05 0.45 3.96
CA GLN A 136 24.87 0.11 5.11
C GLN A 136 24.06 -0.61 6.21
N GLY A 137 22.77 -0.88 5.97
CA GLY A 137 21.86 -1.54 6.90
C GLY A 137 21.24 -0.61 7.93
N ARG A 138 21.42 0.71 7.81
CA ARG A 138 20.91 1.68 8.77
C ARG A 138 19.44 1.97 8.53
N ILE A 139 18.68 2.07 9.62
CA ILE A 139 17.24 2.30 9.56
C ILE A 139 16.90 3.65 8.91
N LYS A 140 15.97 3.63 7.95
CA LYS A 140 15.44 4.81 7.24
C LYS A 140 13.97 5.04 7.56
N ALA A 141 13.16 3.98 7.45
CA ALA A 141 11.72 4.04 7.65
C ALA A 141 11.18 2.69 8.13
N VAL A 142 9.93 2.67 8.60
CA VAL A 142 9.19 1.43 8.88
C VAL A 142 7.87 1.46 8.13
N PHE A 143 7.65 0.43 7.31
CA PHE A 143 6.39 0.17 6.64
C PHE A 143 5.59 -0.83 7.44
N THR A 144 4.28 -0.63 7.53
CA THR A 144 3.36 -1.55 8.18
C THR A 144 2.32 -2.04 7.19
N GLN A 145 1.71 -3.21 7.43
CA GLN A 145 0.64 -3.70 6.57
C GLN A 145 -0.51 -2.68 6.37
N GLY A 146 -0.81 -1.88 7.41
CA GLY A 146 -1.83 -0.83 7.35
C GLY A 146 -1.46 0.30 6.38
N ASP A 147 -0.17 0.61 6.29
CA ASP A 147 0.32 1.60 5.33
C ASP A 147 0.00 1.18 3.90
N PHE A 148 0.23 -0.09 3.55
CA PHE A 148 -0.08 -0.59 2.21
C PHE A 148 -1.58 -0.55 1.87
N VAL A 149 -2.47 -0.69 2.86
CA VAL A 149 -3.91 -0.53 2.63
C VAL A 149 -4.22 0.91 2.27
N SER A 150 -3.70 1.88 3.02
CA SER A 150 -3.81 3.31 2.69
C SER A 150 -3.23 3.63 1.31
N TYR A 151 -2.19 2.92 0.86
CA TYR A 151 -1.49 3.20 -0.40
C TYR A 151 -2.12 2.50 -1.62
N THR A 152 -2.74 1.33 -1.44
CA THR A 152 -3.31 0.55 -2.55
C THR A 152 -4.73 0.98 -2.89
N TRP A 153 -5.48 1.50 -1.92
CA TRP A 153 -6.87 1.92 -2.11
C TRP A 153 -7.07 3.02 -3.16
N PRO A 154 -6.28 4.12 -3.17
CA PRO A 154 -6.42 5.17 -4.18
C PRO A 154 -6.16 4.66 -5.60
N ASP A 155 -5.10 3.87 -5.78
CA ASP A 155 -4.73 3.27 -7.06
C ASP A 155 -5.82 2.29 -7.55
N LEU A 156 -6.34 1.45 -6.65
CA LEU A 156 -7.42 0.51 -6.96
C LEU A 156 -8.71 1.22 -7.34
N LEU A 157 -9.14 2.22 -6.56
CA LEU A 157 -10.34 3.01 -6.85
C LEU A 157 -10.21 3.76 -8.18
N TYR A 158 -9.02 4.27 -8.49
CA TYR A 158 -8.76 4.91 -9.77
C TYR A 158 -8.89 3.92 -10.94
N GLN A 159 -8.33 2.71 -10.81
CA GLN A 159 -8.48 1.65 -11.81
C GLN A 159 -9.95 1.27 -12.00
N MET A 160 -10.70 1.09 -10.91
CA MET A 160 -12.13 0.80 -10.97
C MET A 160 -12.90 1.89 -11.73
N ARG A 161 -12.60 3.18 -11.51
CA ARG A 161 -13.22 4.29 -12.24
C ARG A 161 -12.93 4.24 -13.74
N SER A 162 -11.70 3.88 -14.12
CA SER A 162 -11.31 3.75 -15.54
C SER A 162 -12.02 2.60 -16.24
N ILE A 163 -12.20 1.46 -15.55
CA ILE A 163 -12.93 0.31 -16.09
C ILE A 163 -14.43 0.62 -16.21
N ALA A 164 -15.01 1.29 -15.21
CA ALA A 164 -16.42 1.70 -15.23
C ALA A 164 -16.73 2.66 -16.39
N THR A 165 -15.90 3.68 -16.59
CA THR A 165 -16.06 4.66 -17.68
C THR A 165 -15.88 4.03 -19.06
N ALA A 166 -14.92 3.11 -19.22
CA ALA A 166 -14.73 2.36 -20.45
C ALA A 166 -15.92 1.42 -20.77
N THR A 167 -16.53 0.82 -19.74
CA THR A 167 -17.71 -0.05 -19.92
C THR A 167 -18.94 0.73 -20.37
N ILE A 168 -19.17 1.91 -19.77
CA ILE A 168 -20.31 2.78 -20.13
C ILE A 168 -20.16 3.32 -21.56
N THR A 169 -18.96 3.75 -21.94
CA THR A 169 -18.72 4.33 -23.27
C THR A 169 -18.78 3.30 -24.39
N LYS A 170 -18.32 2.06 -24.17
CA LYS A 170 -18.37 1.00 -25.19
C LYS A 170 -19.79 0.55 -25.53
N ASN A 171 -20.70 0.59 -24.55
CA ASN A 171 -22.11 0.19 -24.74
C ASN A 171 -23.04 1.34 -25.15
N PHE A 172 -22.52 2.56 -25.33
CA PHE A 172 -23.33 3.72 -25.74
C PHE A 172 -24.10 3.48 -27.05
N GLY A 173 -23.49 2.76 -28.01
CA GLY A 173 -24.18 2.36 -29.25
C GLY A 173 -25.38 1.45 -29.00
N VAL A 174 -25.28 0.51 -28.05
CA VAL A 174 -26.40 -0.38 -27.69
C VAL A 174 -27.52 0.42 -27.03
N PHE A 175 -27.19 1.37 -26.16
CA PHE A 175 -28.18 2.26 -25.55
C PHE A 175 -28.87 3.17 -26.57
N LEU A 176 -28.15 3.69 -27.57
CA LEU A 176 -28.75 4.46 -28.66
C LEU A 176 -29.71 3.62 -29.51
N ILE A 177 -29.33 2.39 -29.84
CA ILE A 177 -30.20 1.48 -30.60
C ILE A 177 -31.46 1.15 -29.79
N ALA A 178 -31.31 0.78 -28.51
CA ALA A 178 -32.44 0.48 -27.63
C ALA A 178 -33.37 1.69 -27.45
N GLY A 179 -32.80 2.88 -27.25
CA GLY A 179 -33.56 4.13 -27.17
C GLY A 179 -34.30 4.46 -28.47
N GLY A 180 -33.67 4.23 -29.63
CA GLY A 180 -34.30 4.40 -30.93
C GLY A 180 -35.48 3.45 -31.15
N ILE A 181 -35.33 2.18 -30.78
CA ILE A 181 -36.42 1.19 -30.84
C ILE A 181 -37.58 1.62 -29.93
N ALA A 182 -37.30 2.00 -28.69
CA ALA A 182 -38.32 2.48 -27.75
C ALA A 182 -39.06 3.71 -28.30
N LEU A 183 -38.33 4.69 -28.85
CA LEU A 183 -38.93 5.88 -29.46
C LEU A 183 -39.82 5.53 -30.65
N TYR A 184 -39.35 4.65 -31.54
CA TYR A 184 -40.15 4.17 -32.67
C TYR A 184 -41.44 3.50 -32.21
N THR A 185 -41.38 2.63 -31.20
CA THR A 185 -42.58 1.95 -30.68
C THR A 185 -43.62 2.93 -30.11
N VAL A 186 -43.17 3.99 -29.43
CA VAL A 186 -44.08 5.03 -28.92
C VAL A 186 -44.73 5.81 -30.06
N ILE A 187 -43.96 6.19 -31.10
CA ILE A 187 -44.48 6.91 -32.26
C ILE A 187 -45.53 6.08 -32.99
N VAL A 188 -45.29 4.78 -33.19
CA VAL A 188 -46.23 3.88 -33.87
C VAL A 188 -47.54 3.76 -33.07
N LEU A 189 -47.48 3.60 -31.75
CA LEU A 189 -48.67 3.52 -30.91
C LEU A 189 -49.50 4.81 -30.96
N LEU A 190 -48.84 5.98 -30.95
CA LEU A 190 -49.52 7.27 -31.07
C LEU A 190 -50.16 7.45 -32.45
N ALA A 191 -49.47 7.05 -33.52
CA ALA A 191 -50.01 7.13 -34.88
C ALA A 191 -51.25 6.23 -35.05
N VAL A 192 -51.17 4.97 -34.62
CA VAL A 192 -52.31 4.04 -34.69
C VAL A 192 -53.50 4.57 -33.88
N GLY A 193 -53.26 5.05 -32.66
CA GLY A 193 -54.31 5.64 -31.82
C GLY A 193 -54.94 6.92 -32.38
N PHE A 194 -54.32 7.58 -33.37
CA PHE A 194 -54.88 8.75 -34.06
C PHE A 194 -55.76 8.37 -35.27
N PHE A 195 -55.57 7.18 -35.84
CA PHE A 195 -56.31 6.67 -37.00
C PHE A 195 -57.46 5.71 -36.64
N THR A 196 -57.69 5.46 -35.35
CA THR A 196 -58.82 4.65 -34.83
C THR A 196 -59.80 5.54 -34.10
#